data_AF-A0A8E8PF78-F1
#
_entry.id   AF-A0A8E8PF78-F1
#
_cell.length_a   1.000
_cell.length_b   1.000
_cell.length_c   1.000
_cell.angle_alpha   90.00
_cell.angle_beta   90.00
_cell.angle_gamma   90.00
#
_symmetry.space_group_name_H-M   'P 1'
#
loop_
_entity.id
_entity.type
_entity.pdbx_description
1 polymer ?
#
loop_
_entity_poly.entity_id
_entity_poly.type
_entity_poly.pdbx_seq_one_letter_code
_entity_poly.pdbx_strand_id
1 'polypeptide(L)'
;NAFVREREAAKHHAAGTTELWRKISIYACIPALALAGANAYVLWNEHWEHWSHMPPLEERVEYPYQNIRTKNYQWGNGDKTL
;
A
#
# COMPACT_ATOMS: atom_id res chain seq x y z
N ASN A 1 43.15 -23.79 2.78
CA ASN A 1 42.47 -23.18 3.96
C ASN A 1 40.97 -23.21 3.71
N ALA A 2 40.18 -23.95 4.50
CA ALA A 2 38.75 -24.15 4.25
C ALA A 2 37.91 -22.86 4.34
N PHE A 3 38.25 -21.98 5.28
CA PHE A 3 37.57 -20.70 5.49
C PHE A 3 37.65 -19.77 4.27
N VAL A 4 38.83 -19.71 3.62
CA VAL A 4 39.02 -18.90 2.41
C VAL A 4 38.15 -19.42 1.26
N ARG A 5 38.11 -20.73 1.07
CA ARG A 5 37.29 -21.39 0.03
C ARG A 5 35.79 -21.15 0.23
N GLU A 6 35.31 -21.25 1.47
CA GLU A 6 33.91 -20.99 1.79
C GLU A 6 33.53 -19.53 1.51
N ARG A 7 34.41 -18.58 1.87
CA ARG A 7 34.18 -17.15 1.60
C ARG A 7 34.13 -16.84 0.11
N GLU A 8 34.98 -17.47 -0.69
CA GLU A 8 34.95 -17.35 -2.15
C GLU A 8 33.68 -17.93 -2.74
N ALA A 9 33.24 -19.11 -2.27
CA ALA A 9 31.97 -19.72 -2.68
C ALA A 9 30.77 -18.82 -2.35
N ALA A 10 30.76 -18.23 -1.15
CA ALA A 10 29.72 -17.30 -0.72
C ALA A 10 29.69 -16.03 -1.59
N LYS A 11 30.86 -15.46 -1.94
CA LYS A 11 30.94 -14.31 -2.86
C LYS A 11 30.42 -14.65 -4.25
N HIS A 12 30.79 -15.81 -4.79
CA HIS A 12 30.32 -16.25 -6.10
C HIS A 12 28.81 -16.47 -6.11
N HIS A 13 28.26 -17.13 -5.08
CA HIS A 13 26.83 -17.31 -4.93
C HIS A 13 26.08 -15.98 -4.81
N ALA A 14 26.60 -15.05 -3.99
CA ALA A 14 26.00 -13.73 -3.80
C ALA A 14 25.95 -12.91 -5.10
N ALA A 15 26.99 -12.98 -5.93
CA ALA A 15 27.00 -12.31 -7.23
C ALA A 15 25.88 -12.83 -8.15
N GLY A 16 25.70 -14.16 -8.21
CA GLY A 16 24.64 -14.79 -9.00
C GLY A 16 23.24 -14.46 -8.48
N THR A 17 23.01 -14.53 -7.16
CA THR A 17 21.70 -14.23 -6.58
C THR A 17 21.34 -12.75 -6.69
N THR A 18 22.31 -11.85 -6.55
CA THR A 18 22.10 -10.41 -6.71
C THR A 18 21.62 -10.09 -8.13
N GLU A 19 22.26 -10.68 -9.14
CA GLU A 19 21.87 -10.48 -10.53
C GLU A 19 20.48 -11.04 -10.84
N LEU A 20 20.14 -12.22 -10.29
CA LEU A 20 18.80 -12.78 -10.40
C LEU A 20 17.74 -11.84 -9.81
N TRP A 21 17.94 -11.38 -8.57
CA TRP A 21 16.97 -10.51 -7.90
C TRP A 21 16.85 -9.15 -8.58
N ARG A 22 17.95 -8.58 -9.07
CA ARG A 22 17.93 -7.34 -9.87
C ARG A 22 17.03 -7.50 -11.11
N LYS A 23 17.14 -8.64 -11.81
CA LYS A 23 16.28 -8.93 -12.97
C LYS A 23 14.82 -9.08 -12.56
N ILE A 24 14.51 -9.79 -11.47
CA ILE A 24 13.13 -9.94 -10.99
C ILE A 24 12.54 -8.58 -10.62
N SER A 25 13.27 -7.76 -9.86
CA SER A 25 12.81 -6.43 -9.45
C SER A 25 12.49 -5.53 -10.65
N ILE A 26 13.31 -5.57 -11.70
CA ILE A 26 13.10 -4.71 -12.88
C ILE A 26 12.06 -5.30 -13.82
N TYR A 27 12.16 -6.59 -14.15
CA TYR A 27 11.38 -7.19 -15.23
C TYR A 27 10.08 -7.85 -14.77
N ALA A 28 9.90 -8.13 -13.48
CA ALA A 28 8.65 -8.64 -12.94
C ALA A 28 7.92 -7.60 -12.09
N CYS A 29 8.60 -6.99 -11.11
CA CYS A 29 7.92 -6.09 -10.19
C CYS A 29 7.45 -4.79 -10.86
N ILE A 30 8.25 -4.18 -11.74
CA ILE A 30 7.82 -2.94 -12.44
C ILE A 30 6.58 -3.18 -13.31
N PRO A 31 6.53 -4.20 -14.20
CA PRO A 31 5.29 -4.47 -14.96
C PRO A 31 4.09 -4.81 -14.07
N ALA A 32 4.30 -5.60 -13.01
CA ALA A 32 3.22 -5.94 -12.08
C ALA A 32 2.65 -4.70 -11.38
N LEU A 33 3.52 -3.79 -10.93
CA LEU A 33 3.11 -2.51 -10.33
C LEU A 33 2.42 -1.59 -11.33
N ALA A 34 2.86 -1.57 -12.59
CA ALA A 34 2.21 -0.78 -13.64
C ALA A 34 0.78 -1.28 -13.89
N LEU A 35 0.57 -2.59 -14.01
CA LEU A 35 -0.75 -3.18 -14.18
C LEU A 35 -1.65 -2.96 -12.95
N ALA A 36 -1.12 -3.18 -11.75
CA ALA A 36 -1.86 -2.94 -10.51
C ALA A 36 -2.21 -1.46 -10.34
N GLY A 37 -1.29 -0.55 -10.67
CA GLY A 37 -1.51 0.89 -10.64
C GLY A 37 -2.59 1.34 -11.63
N ALA A 38 -2.58 0.79 -12.85
CA ALA A 38 -3.62 1.07 -13.84
C ALA A 38 -5.00 0.58 -13.36
N ASN A 39 -5.08 -0.63 -12.79
CA ASN A 39 -6.32 -1.14 -12.21
C ASN A 39 -6.82 -0.28 -11.04
N ALA A 40 -5.93 0.08 -10.11
CA ALA A 40 -6.27 0.95 -8.99
C ALA A 40 -6.74 2.33 -9.45
N TYR A 41 -6.16 2.88 -10.51
CA TYR A 41 -6.59 4.16 -11.09
C TYR A 41 -8.01 4.10 -11.65
N VAL A 42 -8.38 3.00 -12.32
CA VAL A 42 -9.76 2.80 -12.79
C VAL A 42 -10.73 2.76 -11.60
N LEU A 43 -10.44 1.91 -10.61
CA LEU A 43 -11.28 1.78 -9.40
C LEU A 43 -11.38 3.09 -8.61
N TRP A 44 -10.31 3.88 -8.59
CA TRP A 44 -10.31 5.20 -7.97
C TRP A 44 -11.30 6.15 -8.63
N ASN A 45 -11.31 6.20 -9.96
CA ASN A 45 -12.25 7.06 -10.70
C ASN A 45 -13.69 6.59 -10.52
N GLU A 46 -13.95 5.28 -10.58
CA GLU A 46 -15.27 4.69 -10.31
C GLU A 46 -15.75 5.02 -8.88
N HIS A 47 -14.84 4.98 -7.89
CA HIS A 47 -15.17 5.33 -6.52
C HIS A 47 -15.61 6.79 -6.38
N TRP A 48 -14.91 7.73 -7.03
CA TRP A 48 -15.27 9.15 -6.99
C TRP A 48 -16.53 9.47 -7.79
N GLU A 49 -16.74 8.79 -8.91
CA GLU A 49 -18.01 8.89 -9.65
C GLU A 49 -19.18 8.42 -8.78
N HIS A 50 -19.05 7.27 -8.11
CA HIS A 50 -20.06 6.80 -7.15
C HIS A 50 -20.24 7.78 -5.98
N TRP A 51 -19.15 8.36 -5.47
CA TRP A 51 -19.21 9.34 -4.39
C TRP A 51 -19.97 10.61 -4.78
N SER A 52 -19.80 11.08 -6.03
CA SER A 52 -20.47 12.27 -6.55
C SER A 52 -22.00 12.12 -6.65
N HIS A 53 -22.49 10.88 -6.74
CA HIS A 53 -23.92 10.57 -6.78
C HIS A 53 -24.53 10.28 -5.40
N MET A 54 -23.72 10.21 -4.33
CA MET A 54 -24.24 9.96 -2.99
C MET A 54 -24.79 11.23 -2.34
N PRO A 55 -25.83 11.11 -1.48
CA PRO A 55 -26.35 12.26 -0.74
C PRO A 55 -25.27 12.86 0.19
N PRO A 56 -25.42 14.13 0.60
CA PRO A 56 -24.57 14.77 1.59
C PRO A 56 -24.42 13.91 2.84
N LEU A 57 -23.25 13.98 3.49
CA LEU A 57 -22.96 13.13 4.66
C LEU A 57 -23.96 13.37 5.80
N GLU A 58 -24.43 14.61 5.97
CA GLU A 58 -25.40 14.97 7.01
C GLU A 58 -26.77 14.31 6.81
N GLU A 59 -27.09 13.87 5.59
CA GLU A 59 -28.37 13.26 5.23
C GLU A 59 -28.31 11.72 5.30
N ARG A 60 -27.13 11.13 5.52
CA ARG A 60 -26.97 9.67 5.56
C ARG A 60 -27.39 9.13 6.93
N VAL A 61 -28.03 7.97 6.92
CA VAL A 61 -28.46 7.29 8.14
C VAL A 61 -27.22 6.92 8.97
N GLU A 62 -27.12 7.50 10.16
CA GLU A 62 -26.14 7.10 11.17
C GLU A 62 -26.80 6.17 12.20
N TYR A 63 -26.11 5.09 12.52
CA TYR A 63 -26.55 4.15 13.56
C TYR A 63 -25.88 4.46 14.91
N PRO A 64 -26.51 4.12 16.05
CA PRO A 64 -25.96 4.42 17.38
C PRO A 64 -24.58 3.81 17.68
N TYR A 65 -24.17 2.79 16.93
CA TYR A 65 -22.87 2.15 17.06
C TYR A 65 -21.80 2.76 16.14
N GLN A 66 -22.17 3.68 15.25
CA GLN A 66 -21.25 4.43 14.40
C GLN A 66 -20.85 5.73 15.10
N ASN A 67 -19.67 6.26 14.76
CA ASN A 67 -19.20 7.57 15.21
C ASN A 67 -19.26 7.80 16.74
N ILE A 68 -19.14 6.75 17.56
CA ILE A 68 -19.17 6.87 19.03
C ILE A 68 -18.05 7.82 19.51
N ARG A 69 -18.42 8.76 20.37
CA ARG A 69 -17.50 9.68 21.06
C ARG A 69 -17.80 9.70 22.56
N THR A 70 -17.00 8.98 23.35
CA THR A 70 -17.09 9.01 24.82
C THR A 70 -16.28 10.14 25.43
N LYS A 71 -15.26 10.62 24.71
CA LYS A 71 -14.43 11.77 25.04
C LYS A 71 -13.97 12.43 23.75
N ASN A 72 -13.86 13.76 23.76
CA ASN A 72 -13.35 14.54 22.65
C ASN A 72 -11.86 14.21 22.37
N TYR A 73 -11.46 14.27 21.11
CA TYR A 73 -10.05 14.19 20.73
C TYR A 73 -9.25 15.36 21.31
N GLN A 74 -7.94 15.17 21.55
CA GLN A 74 -7.09 16.21 22.14
C GLN A 74 -6.60 17.28 21.13
N TRP A 75 -7.18 17.32 19.93
CA TRP A 75 -6.79 18.26 18.88
C TRP A 75 -8.00 18.83 18.14
N GLY A 76 -7.75 19.90 17.39
CA GLY A 76 -8.77 20.58 16.59
C GLY A 76 -9.98 20.99 17.44
N ASN A 77 -11.17 20.68 16.94
CA ASN A 77 -12.44 20.91 17.63
C ASN A 77 -12.93 19.69 18.45
N GLY A 78 -12.13 18.62 18.55
CA GLY A 78 -12.45 17.43 19.31
C GLY A 78 -13.32 16.37 18.63
N ASP A 79 -13.80 16.60 17.40
CA ASP A 79 -14.75 15.71 16.70
C ASP A 79 -14.11 14.90 15.54
N LYS A 80 -13.12 15.50 14.87
CA LYS A 80 -12.50 14.95 13.66
C LYS A 80 -11.27 14.09 13.96
N THR A 81 -11.16 12.97 13.24
CA THR A 81 -9.95 12.12 13.23
C THR A 81 -8.79 12.86 12.56
N LEU A 82 -7.58 12.28 12.63
CA LEU A 82 -6.37 12.81 11.98
C LEU A 82 -6.52 12.94 10.45
#